data_AF-C1B5R0-F1
#
_entry.id   AF-C1B5R0-F1
#
_cell.length_a   1.000
_cell.length_b   1.000
_cell.length_c   1.000
_cell.angle_alpha   90.00
_cell.angle_beta   90.00
_cell.angle_gamma   90.00
#
_symmetry.space_group_name_H-M   'P 1'
#
loop_
_entity.id
_entity.type
_entity.pdbx_description
1 polymer ?
#
loop_
_entity_poly.entity_id
_entity_poly.type
_entity_poly.pdbx_seq_one_letter_code
_entity_poly.pdbx_strand_id
1 'polypeptide(L)'
;MYRSPGGGIGVDWVVMRLNADAVLTSNGPSARVDGIGASNPVGPLCKDGAGTGVHCGSITSQNTTRFYSNAQSGGGDSGGPVLQNNEIVGMVRGFDTALLAFEYIKFTAVLDGINAQPNPVGKGFVVTNS
;
A
#
# COMPACT_ATOMS: atom_id res chain seq x y z
N MET A 1 -9.57 16.20 3.70
CA MET A 1 -8.54 15.23 3.29
C MET A 1 -7.75 14.86 4.55
N TYR A 2 -7.73 13.59 4.92
CA TYR A 2 -6.95 13.09 6.08
C TYR A 2 -5.67 12.48 5.53
N ARG A 3 -4.54 13.10 5.82
CA ARG A 3 -3.25 12.76 5.23
C ARG A 3 -2.18 12.71 6.30
N SER A 4 -1.14 11.94 6.06
CA SER A 4 0.09 12.08 6.83
C SER A 4 0.70 13.47 6.59
N PRO A 5 1.65 13.91 7.44
CA PRO A 5 2.38 15.17 7.22
C PRO A 5 3.11 15.25 5.86
N GLY A 6 3.27 14.14 5.13
CA GLY A 6 3.82 14.10 3.76
C GLY A 6 5.23 14.65 3.64
N GLY A 7 6.24 13.78 3.55
CA GLY A 7 7.64 14.19 3.39
C GLY A 7 8.61 13.01 3.52
N GLY A 8 9.87 13.21 3.11
CA GLY A 8 10.88 12.15 2.93
C GLY A 8 11.10 11.18 4.12
N ILE A 9 10.66 11.55 5.32
CA ILE A 9 10.82 10.80 6.58
C ILE A 9 9.50 10.25 7.18
N GLY A 10 8.34 10.53 6.59
CA GLY A 10 7.03 10.07 7.09
C GLY A 10 6.47 8.85 6.37
N VAL A 11 5.38 8.27 6.91
CA VAL A 11 4.53 7.29 6.21
C VAL A 11 3.68 8.05 5.20
N ASP A 12 3.75 7.73 3.92
CA ASP A 12 3.11 8.49 2.84
C ASP A 12 1.72 7.93 2.53
N TRP A 13 0.66 8.59 3.01
CA TRP A 13 -0.71 8.09 2.83
C TRP A 13 -1.77 9.20 2.93
N VAL A 14 -2.93 8.91 2.34
CA VAL A 14 -4.16 9.68 2.46
C VAL A 14 -5.36 8.73 2.52
N VAL A 15 -6.41 9.12 3.24
CA VAL A 15 -7.71 8.46 3.18
C VAL A 15 -8.66 9.26 2.28
N MET A 16 -9.20 8.58 1.27
CA MET A 16 -10.26 9.11 0.42
C MET A 16 -11.63 8.73 1.03
N ARG A 17 -12.52 9.72 1.17
CA ARG A 17 -13.92 9.47 1.49
C ARG A 17 -14.69 9.40 0.19
N LEU A 18 -15.28 8.24 -0.08
CA LEU A 18 -16.12 8.03 -1.25
C LEU A 18 -17.55 8.47 -0.95
N ASN A 19 -18.32 8.74 -2.00
CA ASN A 19 -19.75 9.01 -1.88
C ASN A 19 -20.47 7.76 -1.34
N ALA A 20 -21.64 7.95 -0.74
CA ALA A 20 -22.40 6.85 -0.13
C ALA A 20 -22.88 5.79 -1.15
N ASP A 21 -22.97 6.15 -2.42
CA ASP A 21 -23.35 5.30 -3.54
C ASP A 21 -22.15 4.64 -4.25
N ALA A 22 -20.93 4.88 -3.78
CA ALA A 22 -19.76 4.21 -4.32
C ALA A 22 -19.82 2.70 -4.06
N VAL A 23 -19.64 1.91 -5.11
CA VAL A 23 -19.53 0.46 -4.99
C VAL A 23 -18.10 0.11 -4.58
N LEU A 24 -17.97 -0.48 -3.39
CA LEU A 24 -16.70 -1.01 -2.91
C LEU A 24 -16.58 -2.47 -3.33
N THR A 25 -15.40 -2.87 -3.76
CA THR A 25 -15.09 -4.27 -4.05
C THR A 25 -13.66 -4.57 -3.63
N SER A 26 -13.45 -5.77 -3.09
CA SER A 26 -12.13 -6.34 -2.89
C SER A 26 -11.59 -7.03 -4.15
N ASN A 27 -12.41 -7.15 -5.21
CA ASN A 27 -12.06 -7.77 -6.48
C ASN A 27 -11.73 -6.68 -7.51
N GLY A 28 -10.49 -6.21 -7.51
CA GLY A 28 -9.97 -5.33 -8.55
C GLY A 28 -9.71 -6.10 -9.86
N PRO A 29 -9.53 -5.39 -11.00
CA PRO A 29 -9.34 -6.03 -12.32
C PRO A 29 -8.15 -7.01 -12.38
N SER A 30 -7.09 -6.74 -11.61
CA SER A 30 -5.86 -7.53 -11.63
C SER A 30 -5.36 -7.94 -10.24
N ALA A 31 -6.13 -7.64 -9.19
CA ALA A 31 -5.74 -7.80 -7.80
C ALA A 31 -6.97 -8.06 -6.92
N ARG A 32 -6.91 -9.12 -6.11
CA ARG A 32 -7.92 -9.43 -5.08
C ARG A 32 -7.33 -9.22 -3.69
N VAL A 33 -8.09 -8.55 -2.81
CA VAL A 33 -7.70 -8.32 -1.42
C VAL A 33 -8.56 -9.17 -0.48
N ASP A 34 -7.95 -10.20 0.09
CA ASP A 34 -8.60 -11.17 0.99
C ASP A 34 -8.41 -10.86 2.46
N GLY A 35 -7.40 -10.04 2.76
CA GLY A 35 -7.02 -9.71 4.12
C GLY A 35 -5.90 -8.68 4.15
N ILE A 36 -5.49 -8.35 5.37
CA ILE A 36 -4.30 -7.55 5.65
C ILE A 36 -3.17 -8.54 5.96
N GLY A 37 -2.08 -8.44 5.21
CA GLY A 37 -0.97 -9.38 5.35
C GLY A 37 -0.02 -9.02 6.49
N ALA A 38 1.09 -9.76 6.58
CA ALA A 38 2.10 -9.56 7.61
C ALA A 38 2.66 -8.12 7.61
N SER A 39 2.88 -7.56 8.81
CA SER A 39 3.50 -6.23 8.98
C SER A 39 4.94 -6.15 8.47
N ASN A 40 5.64 -7.29 8.50
CA ASN A 40 6.98 -7.47 7.96
C ASN A 40 6.92 -8.57 6.89
N PRO A 41 6.45 -8.25 5.68
CA PRO A 41 6.37 -9.24 4.61
C PRO A 41 7.77 -9.74 4.25
N VAL A 42 7.85 -10.99 3.80
CA VAL A 42 9.08 -11.65 3.36
C VAL A 42 8.82 -12.47 2.11
N GLY A 43 9.79 -12.52 1.20
CA GLY A 43 9.65 -13.29 -0.04
C GLY A 43 8.96 -12.51 -1.17
N PRO A 44 8.36 -13.23 -2.14
CA PRO A 44 7.75 -12.63 -3.32
C PRO A 44 6.47 -11.85 -3.00
N LEU A 45 6.25 -10.77 -3.75
CA LEU A 45 5.05 -9.95 -3.74
C LEU A 45 4.74 -9.47 -5.15
N CYS A 46 3.51 -8.99 -5.35
CA CYS A 46 3.10 -8.34 -6.59
C CYS A 46 2.45 -7.00 -6.27
N LYS A 47 2.85 -5.95 -6.99
CA LYS A 47 2.15 -4.67 -6.97
C LYS A 47 1.17 -4.62 -8.14
N ASP A 48 0.03 -3.99 -7.96
CA ASP A 48 -0.91 -3.65 -9.03
C ASP A 48 -1.10 -2.13 -9.05
N GLY A 49 -0.87 -1.50 -10.20
CA GLY A 49 -0.91 -0.06 -10.36
C GLY A 49 -1.47 0.34 -11.72
N ALA A 50 -2.15 1.48 -11.78
CA ALA A 50 -2.80 1.94 -13.01
C ALA A 50 -1.81 2.33 -14.12
N GLY A 51 -0.55 2.63 -13.77
CA GLY A 51 0.46 3.06 -14.72
C GLY A 51 1.13 1.90 -15.44
N THR A 52 1.51 0.85 -14.72
CA THR A 52 2.29 -0.29 -15.26
C THR A 52 1.61 -1.65 -15.10
N GLY A 53 0.46 -1.72 -14.43
CA GLY A 53 -0.27 -2.96 -14.19
C GLY A 53 0.37 -3.82 -13.10
N VAL A 54 0.30 -5.14 -13.26
CA VAL A 54 0.83 -6.10 -12.27
C VAL A 54 2.30 -6.39 -12.51
N HIS A 55 3.15 -6.13 -11.51
CA HIS A 55 4.55 -6.56 -11.51
C HIS A 55 4.91 -7.23 -10.20
N CYS A 56 5.60 -8.37 -10.30
CA CYS A 56 6.02 -9.15 -9.15
C CYS A 56 7.54 -9.07 -8.98
N GLY A 57 7.97 -9.28 -7.75
CA GLY A 57 9.38 -9.22 -7.38
C GLY A 57 9.58 -9.67 -5.94
N SER A 58 10.81 -9.53 -5.47
CA SER A 58 11.23 -9.91 -4.14
C SER A 58 11.62 -8.69 -3.33
N ILE A 59 11.31 -8.72 -2.04
CA ILE A 59 11.77 -7.71 -1.08
C ILE A 59 13.30 -7.77 -1.00
N THR A 60 13.96 -6.64 -1.24
CA THR A 60 15.42 -6.49 -1.20
C THR A 60 15.90 -5.95 0.14
N SER A 61 15.10 -5.09 0.78
CA SER A 61 15.37 -4.56 2.11
C SER A 61 14.09 -4.00 2.74
N GLN A 62 14.10 -3.72 4.03
CA GLN A 62 12.96 -3.11 4.73
C GLN A 62 13.39 -2.38 6.00
N ASN A 63 12.53 -1.45 6.45
CA ASN A 63 12.63 -0.78 7.75
C ASN A 63 11.27 -0.83 8.46
N THR A 64 11.06 0.00 9.48
CA THR A 64 9.83 -0.01 10.28
C THR A 64 8.57 0.39 9.51
N THR A 65 8.68 1.24 8.49
CA THR A 65 7.51 1.80 7.77
C THR A 65 7.48 1.47 6.29
N ARG A 66 8.59 0.97 5.75
CA ARG A 66 8.81 0.77 4.32
C ARG A 66 9.44 -0.58 4.04
N PHE A 67 9.21 -1.07 2.83
CA PHE A 67 9.99 -2.14 2.24
C PHE A 67 10.34 -1.76 0.81
N TYR A 68 11.41 -2.36 0.32
CA TYR A 68 11.96 -2.10 -1.01
C TYR A 68 11.97 -3.41 -1.77
N SER A 69 11.67 -3.35 -3.06
CA SER A 69 11.56 -4.54 -3.90
C SER A 69 12.00 -4.23 -5.33
N ASN A 70 12.38 -5.28 -6.07
CA ASN A 70 12.65 -5.21 -7.50
C ASN A 70 11.40 -5.40 -8.38
N ALA A 71 10.21 -5.51 -7.77
CA ALA A 71 8.95 -5.39 -8.50
C ALA A 71 8.90 -4.00 -9.14
N GLN A 72 8.81 -3.95 -10.46
CA GLN A 72 8.86 -2.68 -11.20
C GLN A 72 7.64 -1.83 -10.87
N SER A 73 7.83 -0.52 -10.66
CA SER A 73 6.77 0.49 -10.60
C SER A 73 7.09 1.67 -11.52
N GLY A 74 6.10 2.50 -11.83
CA GLY A 74 6.24 3.68 -12.67
C GLY A 74 5.31 4.82 -12.23
N GLY A 75 5.43 5.95 -12.94
CA GLY A 75 4.48 7.05 -12.77
C GLY A 75 3.05 6.58 -13.01
N GLY A 76 2.14 6.92 -12.09
CA GLY A 76 0.75 6.46 -12.11
C GLY A 76 0.45 5.23 -11.26
N ASP A 77 1.47 4.52 -10.74
CA ASP A 77 1.25 3.40 -9.83
C ASP A 77 1.08 3.83 -8.36
N SER A 78 1.49 5.05 -7.99
CA SER A 78 1.45 5.57 -6.63
C SER A 78 0.08 5.39 -5.97
N GLY A 79 0.05 4.83 -4.76
CA GLY A 79 -1.19 4.48 -4.06
C GLY A 79 -1.76 3.11 -4.41
N GLY A 80 -1.25 2.44 -5.44
CA GLY A 80 -1.66 1.09 -5.83
C GLY A 80 -1.31 0.04 -4.76
N PRO A 81 -2.09 -1.05 -4.65
CA PRO A 81 -1.85 -2.10 -3.66
C PRO A 81 -0.62 -2.94 -3.97
N VAL A 82 0.01 -3.43 -2.90
CA VAL A 82 1.03 -4.49 -2.96
C VAL A 82 0.51 -5.70 -2.19
N LEU A 83 0.45 -6.83 -2.88
CA LEU A 83 -0.16 -8.06 -2.40
C LEU A 83 0.85 -9.18 -2.21
N GLN A 84 0.61 -9.99 -1.18
CA GLN A 84 1.24 -11.29 -0.97
C GLN A 84 0.15 -12.28 -0.59
N ASN A 85 -0.04 -13.35 -1.37
CA ASN A 85 -1.10 -14.35 -1.16
C ASN A 85 -2.51 -13.73 -1.05
N ASN A 86 -2.84 -12.76 -1.93
CA ASN A 86 -4.06 -11.94 -1.89
C ASN A 86 -4.22 -11.07 -0.63
N GLU A 87 -3.24 -10.99 0.25
CA GLU A 87 -3.29 -10.09 1.40
C GLU A 87 -2.55 -8.79 1.07
N ILE A 88 -3.13 -7.64 1.43
CA ILE A 88 -2.46 -6.37 1.25
C ILE A 88 -1.33 -6.21 2.27
N VAL A 89 -0.10 -6.08 1.78
CA VAL A 89 1.11 -5.90 2.61
C VAL A 89 1.69 -4.49 2.47
N GLY A 90 1.33 -3.77 1.42
CA GLY A 90 1.80 -2.41 1.22
C GLY A 90 1.08 -1.61 0.15
N MET A 91 1.64 -0.43 -0.10
CA MET A 91 1.15 0.55 -1.06
C MET A 91 2.33 1.15 -1.83
N VAL A 92 2.21 1.28 -3.15
CA VAL A 92 3.24 1.86 -4.02
C VAL A 92 3.52 3.31 -3.62
N ARG A 93 4.79 3.66 -3.44
CA ARG A 93 5.22 5.03 -3.17
C ARG A 93 6.02 5.62 -4.34
N GLY A 94 7.17 5.03 -4.64
CA GLY A 94 8.12 5.60 -5.58
C GLY A 94 9.40 4.77 -5.76
N PHE A 95 10.52 5.44 -6.00
CA PHE A 95 11.82 4.82 -6.20
C PHE A 95 12.86 5.46 -5.28
N ASP A 96 13.59 4.62 -4.55
CA ASP A 96 14.69 5.06 -3.71
C ASP A 96 16.00 5.04 -4.50
N THR A 97 16.57 6.21 -4.75
CA THR A 97 17.79 6.36 -5.55
C THR A 97 19.06 5.90 -4.81
N ALA A 98 19.04 5.83 -3.49
CA ALA A 98 20.18 5.35 -2.71
C ALA A 98 20.23 3.83 -2.68
N LEU A 99 19.07 3.18 -2.64
CA LEU A 99 18.94 1.70 -2.66
C LEU A 99 18.78 1.12 -4.06
N LEU A 100 18.58 1.96 -5.08
CA LEU A 100 18.26 1.56 -6.45
C LEU A 100 17.11 0.56 -6.51
N ALA A 101 16.06 0.80 -5.73
CA ALA A 101 14.93 -0.11 -5.56
C ALA A 101 13.60 0.63 -5.52
N PHE A 102 12.53 -0.04 -5.93
CA PHE A 102 11.18 0.49 -5.80
C PHE A 102 10.74 0.44 -4.34
N GLU A 103 10.18 1.54 -3.88
CA GLU A 103 9.80 1.78 -2.50
C GLU A 103 8.30 1.64 -2.31
N TYR A 104 7.94 0.94 -1.25
CA TYR A 104 6.57 0.65 -0.86
C TYR A 104 6.37 0.97 0.62
N ILE A 105 5.22 1.56 0.96
CA ILE A 105 4.82 1.79 2.35
C ILE A 105 4.20 0.49 2.89
N LYS A 106 4.60 0.08 4.10
CA LYS A 106 3.96 -1.03 4.83
C LYS A 106 2.50 -0.69 5.13
N PHE A 107 1.57 -1.57 4.79
CA PHE A 107 0.15 -1.27 4.99
C PHE A 107 -0.21 -1.10 6.47
N THR A 108 0.44 -1.84 7.37
CA THR A 108 0.27 -1.66 8.82
C THR A 108 0.72 -0.27 9.30
N ALA A 109 1.77 0.30 8.73
CA ALA A 109 2.20 1.66 9.06
C ALA A 109 1.18 2.72 8.60
N VAL A 110 0.44 2.45 7.52
CA VAL A 110 -0.71 3.28 7.11
C VAL A 110 -1.82 3.20 8.16
N LEU A 111 -2.20 1.98 8.57
CA LEU A 111 -3.24 1.77 9.57
C LEU A 111 -2.88 2.41 10.93
N ASP A 112 -1.63 2.28 11.37
CA ASP A 112 -1.14 2.94 12.58
C ASP A 112 -1.22 4.47 12.46
N GLY A 113 -0.82 5.01 11.30
CA GLY A 113 -0.91 6.43 11.01
C GLY A 113 -2.35 6.96 11.04
N ILE A 114 -3.31 6.19 10.52
CA ILE A 114 -4.75 6.50 10.58
C ILE A 114 -5.23 6.46 12.04
N ASN A 115 -4.89 5.40 12.77
CA ASN A 115 -5.32 5.19 14.16
C ASN A 115 -4.81 6.27 15.12
N ALA A 116 -3.65 6.86 14.83
CA ALA A 116 -3.06 7.95 15.59
C ALA A 116 -3.71 9.32 15.33
N GLN A 117 -4.60 9.45 14.34
CA GLN A 117 -5.26 10.73 14.06
C GLN A 117 -6.30 11.07 15.15
N PRO A 118 -6.41 12.36 15.58
CA PRO A 118 -7.42 12.79 16.55
C PRO A 118 -8.87 12.54 16.12
N ASN A 119 -9.13 12.53 14.81
CA ASN A 119 -10.42 12.21 14.20
C ASN A 119 -10.20 11.21 13.05
N PRO A 120 -10.09 9.91 13.36
CA PRO A 120 -9.46 8.95 12.46
C PRO A 120 -10.48 8.41 11.46
N VAL A 121 -10.78 9.21 10.44
CA VAL A 121 -11.56 8.74 9.29
C VAL A 121 -10.79 7.60 8.61
N GLY A 122 -11.44 6.45 8.48
CA GLY A 122 -10.82 5.19 8.04
C GLY A 122 -10.37 4.26 9.17
N LYS A 123 -10.52 4.65 10.44
CA LYS A 123 -10.28 3.76 11.60
C LYS A 123 -11.19 2.55 11.57
N GLY A 124 -10.65 1.41 11.97
CA GLY A 124 -11.36 0.13 11.93
C GLY A 124 -11.48 -0.42 10.52
N PHE A 125 -10.57 -0.04 9.61
CA PHE A 125 -10.48 -0.64 8.28
C PHE A 125 -10.46 -2.16 8.41
N VAL A 126 -11.42 -2.80 7.73
CA VAL A 126 -11.52 -4.24 7.61
C VAL A 126 -11.71 -4.56 6.13
N VAL A 127 -11.06 -5.62 5.68
CA VAL A 127 -11.35 -6.16 4.35
C VAL A 127 -12.72 -6.81 4.43
N THR A 128 -13.65 -6.33 3.61
CA THR A 128 -14.97 -6.93 3.48
C THR A 128 -14.99 -7.75 2.20
N ASN A 129 -15.29 -9.04 2.32
CA ASN A 129 -15.60 -9.86 1.16
C ASN A 129 -17.01 -9.46 0.71
N SER A 130 -17.11 -8.84 -0.47
CA SER A 130 -18.38 -8.60 -1.16
C SER A 130 -18.67 -9.78 -2.08
#